data_AF-A0A9W6U9D7-F1
#
_entry.id   AF-A0A9W6U9D7-F1
#
_cell.length_a   1.000
_cell.length_b   1.000
_cell.length_c   1.000
_cell.angle_alpha   90.00
_cell.angle_beta   90.00
_cell.angle_gamma   90.00
#
_symmetry.space_group_name_H-M   'P 1'
#
loop_
_entity.id
_entity.type
_entity.pdbx_description
1 polymer ?
#
loop_
_entity_poly.entity_id
_entity_poly.type
_entity_poly.pdbx_seq_one_letter_code
_entity_poly.pdbx_strand_id
1 'polypeptide(L)'
;MESSMYNMSQQVADVLTAYLILHYPRMKELQADGLAVIPMEDAVVNAGASVAELLAWSSHLAVCGNANPKPSQEAPHSPKKPSNDSKIIDHQSSVID
;
A
#
# COMPACT_ATOMS: atom_id res chain seq x y z
N MET A 1 -10.08 -12.76 -9.95
CA MET A 1 -8.86 -12.19 -10.55
C MET A 1 -7.71 -13.06 -10.11
N GLU A 2 -7.14 -13.85 -11.02
CA GLU A 2 -6.04 -14.76 -10.68
C GLU A 2 -4.78 -13.93 -10.41
N SER A 3 -4.44 -13.77 -9.13
CA SER A 3 -3.28 -13.01 -8.64
C SER A 3 -1.93 -13.54 -9.16
N SER A 4 -1.92 -14.73 -9.75
CA SER A 4 -0.77 -15.41 -10.31
C SER A 4 -0.26 -14.82 -11.64
N MET A 5 -1.06 -14.05 -12.40
CA MET A 5 -0.59 -13.48 -13.67
C MET A 5 0.46 -12.37 -13.51
N TYR A 6 0.42 -11.65 -12.39
CA TYR A 6 1.24 -10.44 -12.19
C TYR A 6 2.30 -10.60 -11.09
N ASN A 7 2.49 -11.82 -10.55
CA ASN A 7 3.39 -12.07 -9.41
C ASN A 7 3.19 -11.08 -8.25
N MET A 8 1.95 -10.71 -7.97
CA MET A 8 1.60 -9.67 -7.00
C MET A 8 0.74 -10.26 -5.88
N SER A 9 1.06 -9.89 -4.63
CA SER A 9 0.24 -10.27 -3.49
C SER A 9 -1.05 -9.45 -3.46
N GLN A 10 -2.11 -10.01 -2.88
CA GLN A 10 -3.38 -9.30 -2.70
C GLN A 10 -3.18 -7.98 -1.94
N GLN A 11 -2.33 -7.98 -0.91
CA GLN A 11 -2.02 -6.79 -0.14
C GLN A 11 -1.43 -5.65 -1.00
N VAL A 12 -0.52 -5.98 -1.92
CA VAL A 12 0.06 -4.97 -2.82
C VAL A 12 -1.01 -4.44 -3.78
N ALA A 13 -1.86 -5.32 -4.31
CA ALA A 13 -2.98 -4.92 -5.16
C ALA A 13 -3.94 -3.98 -4.42
N ASP A 14 -4.31 -4.31 -3.18
CA ASP A 14 -5.22 -3.51 -2.36
C ASP A 14 -4.66 -2.10 -2.09
N VAL A 15 -3.35 -2.01 -1.80
CA VAL A 15 -2.68 -0.72 -1.59
C VAL A 15 -2.71 0.11 -2.89
N LEU A 16 -2.36 -0.48 -4.03
CA LEU A 16 -2.39 0.23 -5.31
C LEU A 16 -3.81 0.71 -5.66
N THR A 17 -4.82 -0.14 -5.44
CA THR A 17 -6.22 0.24 -5.63
C THR A 17 -6.63 1.39 -4.71
N ALA A 18 -6.24 1.35 -3.43
CA ALA A 18 -6.52 2.44 -2.50
C ALA A 18 -5.87 3.76 -2.95
N TYR A 19 -4.64 3.73 -3.47
CA TYR A 19 -3.98 4.91 -4.01
C TYR A 19 -4.70 5.47 -5.24
N LEU A 20 -5.15 4.62 -6.16
CA LEU A 20 -5.95 5.06 -7.31
C LEU A 20 -7.24 5.73 -6.85
N ILE A 21 -7.96 5.14 -5.89
CA ILE A 21 -9.18 5.72 -5.29
C ILE A 21 -8.90 7.05 -4.61
N LEU A 22 -7.81 7.15 -3.84
CA LEU A 22 -7.41 8.38 -3.17
C LEU A 22 -7.17 9.52 -4.17
N HIS A 23 -6.52 9.24 -5.30
CA HIS A 23 -6.14 10.27 -6.26
C HIS A 23 -7.14 10.50 -7.39
N TYR A 24 -8.19 9.69 -7.50
CA TYR A 24 -9.20 9.80 -8.53
C TYR A 24 -9.81 11.20 -8.71
N PRO A 25 -10.24 11.93 -7.65
CA PRO A 25 -10.81 13.26 -7.82
C PRO A 25 -9.85 14.21 -8.54
N ARG A 26 -8.56 14.15 -8.17
CA ARG A 26 -7.53 14.99 -8.79
C ARG A 26 -7.25 14.59 -10.23
N MET A 27 -7.21 13.30 -10.54
CA MET A 27 -7.05 12.83 -11.91
C MET A 27 -8.22 13.29 -12.79
N LYS A 28 -9.45 13.24 -12.27
CA LYS A 28 -10.65 13.69 -12.95
C LYS A 28 -10.69 15.20 -13.19
N GLU A 29 -10.24 16.00 -12.23
CA GLU A 29 -10.09 17.45 -12.41
C GLU A 29 -9.09 17.81 -13.52
N LEU A 30 -7.98 17.05 -13.61
CA LEU A 30 -6.93 17.31 -14.59
C LEU A 30 -7.35 16.88 -16.00
N GLN A 31 -7.94 15.70 -16.14
CA GLN A 31 -8.39 15.19 -17.43
C GLN A 31 -9.51 14.15 -17.22
N ALA A 32 -10.76 14.59 -17.30
CA ALA A 32 -11.93 13.74 -17.07
C ALA A 32 -12.06 12.59 -18.08
N ASP A 33 -11.59 12.79 -19.31
CA ASP A 33 -11.52 11.83 -20.40
C ASP A 33 -10.14 11.14 -20.51
N GLY A 34 -9.31 11.29 -19.48
CA GLY A 34 -7.96 10.74 -19.45
C GLY A 34 -7.94 9.21 -19.37
N LEU A 35 -6.84 8.63 -19.87
CA LEU A 35 -6.62 7.18 -19.89
C LEU A 35 -6.60 6.52 -18.50
N ALA A 36 -6.50 7.30 -17.43
CA ALA A 36 -6.58 6.81 -16.06
C ALA A 36 -8.01 6.88 -15.48
N VAL A 37 -8.86 7.81 -15.96
CA VAL A 37 -10.19 8.08 -15.38
C VAL A 37 -11.23 7.14 -15.97
N ILE A 38 -11.26 6.98 -17.30
CA ILE A 38 -12.26 6.14 -17.97
C ILE A 38 -12.19 4.67 -17.51
N PRO A 39 -11.03 3.99 -17.52
CA PRO A 39 -10.98 2.59 -17.10
C PRO A 39 -11.32 2.40 -15.62
N MET A 40 -11.07 3.43 -14.81
CA MET A 40 -11.36 3.39 -13.39
C MET A 40 -12.85 3.52 -13.11
N GLU A 41 -13.56 4.41 -13.81
CA GLU A 41 -15.02 4.51 -13.73
C GLU A 41 -15.70 3.24 -14.25
N ASP A 42 -15.21 2.69 -15.38
CA ASP A 42 -15.70 1.43 -15.93
C ASP A 42 -15.49 0.27 -14.95
N ALA A 43 -14.32 0.18 -14.31
CA ALA A 43 -14.03 -0.85 -13.31
C ALA A 43 -14.94 -0.75 -12.09
N VAL A 44 -15.26 0.47 -11.65
CA VAL A 44 -16.16 0.73 -10.52
C VAL A 44 -17.59 0.31 -10.87
N VAL A 45 -18.07 0.66 -12.06
CA VAL A 45 -19.38 0.23 -12.56
C VAL A 45 -19.45 -1.28 -12.71
N ASN A 46 -18.40 -1.92 -13.25
CA ASN A 46 -18.31 -3.37 -13.37
C ASN A 46 -18.27 -4.09 -12.01
N ALA A 47 -17.74 -3.43 -10.99
CA ALA A 47 -17.79 -3.91 -9.60
C ALA A 47 -19.16 -3.67 -8.91
N GLY A 48 -20.13 -3.07 -9.62
CA GLY A 48 -21.47 -2.79 -9.10
C GLY A 48 -21.54 -1.56 -8.20
N ALA A 49 -20.50 -0.72 -8.21
CA ALA A 49 -20.43 0.52 -7.45
C ALA A 49 -20.63 1.74 -8.36
N SER A 50 -20.95 2.88 -7.76
CA SER A 50 -21.17 4.15 -8.42
C SER A 50 -19.96 5.08 -8.29
N VAL A 51 -19.87 6.08 -9.19
CA VAL A 51 -18.88 7.16 -9.07
C VAL A 51 -19.04 7.95 -7.77
N ALA A 52 -20.26 8.05 -7.23
CA ALA A 52 -20.51 8.70 -5.94
C ALA A 52 -19.87 7.92 -4.77
N GLU A 53 -19.97 6.59 -4.79
CA GLU A 53 -19.31 5.73 -3.80
C GLU A 53 -17.78 5.81 -3.94
N LEU A 54 -17.26 5.85 -5.16
CA LEU A 54 -15.83 6.07 -5.41
C LEU A 54 -15.34 7.39 -4.79
N LEU A 55 -16.08 8.48 -4.98
CA LEU A 55 -15.78 9.78 -4.37
C LEU A 55 -15.88 9.72 -2.83
N ALA A 56 -16.86 9.00 -2.29
CA ALA A 56 -16.99 8.81 -0.85
C ALA A 56 -15.79 8.03 -0.27
N TRP A 57 -15.32 6.98 -0.94
CA TRP A 57 -14.12 6.24 -0.53
C TRP A 57 -12.86 7.10 -0.61
N SER A 58 -12.72 7.90 -1.67
CA SER A 58 -11.61 8.84 -1.81
C SER A 58 -11.57 9.84 -0.65
N SER A 59 -12.72 10.43 -0.31
CA SER A 59 -12.86 11.34 0.83
C SER A 59 -12.50 10.66 2.15
N HIS A 60 -12.98 9.43 2.37
CA HIS A 60 -12.65 8.64 3.56
C HIS A 60 -11.14 8.36 3.67
N LEU A 61 -10.49 7.95 2.57
CA LEU A 61 -9.06 7.68 2.54
C LEU A 61 -8.23 8.96 2.81
N ALA A 62 -8.66 10.11 2.31
CA ALA A 62 -8.00 11.39 2.59
C ALA A 62 -8.05 11.76 4.08
N VAL A 63 -9.14 11.42 4.78
CA VAL A 63 -9.25 11.60 6.24
C VAL A 63 -8.34 10.61 6.98
N CYS A 64 -8.33 9.34 6.57
CA CYS A 64 -7.50 8.31 7.19
C CYS A 64 -6.00 8.54 7.02
N GLY A 65 -5.55 9.04 5.86
CA GLY A 65 -4.14 9.35 5.61
C GLY A 65 -3.59 10.50 6.46
N ASN A 66 -4.47 11.41 6.90
CA ASN A 66 -4.14 12.53 7.77
C ASN A 66 -4.24 12.19 9.27
N ALA A 67 -4.83 11.04 9.62
CA ALA A 67 -4.76 10.52 10.96
C ALA A 67 -3.31 10.08 11.20
N ASN A 68 -2.59 10.89 11.99
CA ASN A 68 -1.23 10.61 12.44
C ASN A 68 -1.15 9.11 12.79
N PRO A 69 -0.29 8.30 12.14
CA PRO A 69 -0.22 6.89 12.43
C PRO A 69 0.07 6.78 13.92
N LYS A 70 -0.92 6.29 14.67
CA LYS A 70 -0.70 5.90 16.05
C LYS A 70 0.52 4.99 15.97
N PRO A 71 1.62 5.27 16.68
CA PRO A 71 2.79 4.42 16.62
C PRO A 71 2.25 3.03 16.86
N SER A 72 2.37 2.16 15.86
CA SER A 72 2.15 0.74 16.10
C SER A 72 3.03 0.46 17.30
N GLN A 73 2.43 0.10 18.44
CA GLN A 73 3.21 -0.45 19.53
C GLN A 73 3.81 -1.71 18.93
N GLU A 74 5.01 -1.56 18.38
CA GLU A 74 5.91 -2.64 18.08
C GLU A 74 5.92 -3.46 19.37
N ALA A 75 5.43 -4.68 19.28
CA ALA A 75 5.44 -5.59 20.41
C ALA A 75 6.85 -5.54 21.02
N PRO A 76 7.01 -5.46 22.35
CA PRO A 76 8.31 -5.33 22.97
C PRO A 76 9.26 -6.34 22.33
N HIS A 77 10.26 -5.86 21.60
CA HIS A 77 11.32 -6.71 21.09
C HIS A 77 11.97 -7.32 22.31
N SER A 78 11.58 -8.56 22.62
CA SER A 78 12.29 -9.39 23.58
C SER A 78 13.77 -9.37 23.17
N PRO A 79 14.73 -9.23 24.11
CA PRO A 79 16.14 -9.19 23.77
C PRO A 79 16.48 -10.44 22.97
N LYS A 80 16.78 -10.28 21.68
CA LYS A 80 17.23 -11.38 20.84
C LYS A 80 18.53 -11.88 21.45
N LYS A 81 18.48 -13.07 22.03
CA LYS A 81 19.67 -13.84 22.40
C LYS A 81 20.60 -13.84 21.19
N PRO A 82 21.89 -13.48 21.32
CA PRO A 82 22.78 -13.32 20.18
C PRO A 82 22.76 -14.61 19.35
N SER A 83 22.30 -14.51 18.11
CA SER A 83 22.33 -15.61 17.15
C SER A 83 23.80 -16.00 16.93
N ASN A 84 24.05 -17.28 16.64
CA ASN A 84 25.39 -17.74 16.29
C ASN A 84 25.98 -16.96 15.11
N ASP A 85 25.15 -16.37 14.25
CA ASP A 85 25.58 -15.53 13.13
C ASP A 85 26.34 -14.28 13.59
N SER A 86 25.94 -13.66 14.72
CA SER A 86 26.65 -12.52 15.29
C SER A 86 28.06 -12.90 15.74
N LYS A 87 28.24 -14.11 16.29
CA LYS A 87 29.56 -14.59 16.73
C LYS A 87 30.51 -14.84 15.55
N ILE A 88 29.99 -15.28 14.41
CA ILE A 88 30.79 -15.54 13.21
C ILE A 88 31.28 -14.20 12.63
N ILE A 89 30.41 -13.20 12.56
CA ILE A 89 30.74 -11.86 12.06
C ILE A 89 31.81 -11.20 12.93
N ASP A 90 31.64 -11.24 14.26
CA ASP A 90 32.60 -10.65 15.20
C ASP A 90 33.97 -11.34 15.12
N HIS A 91 34.00 -12.68 15.02
CA HIS A 91 35.25 -13.41 14.87
C HIS A 91 35.97 -13.02 13.57
N GLN A 92 35.27 -12.96 12.44
CA GLN A 92 35.87 -12.57 11.15
C GLN A 92 36.42 -11.15 11.17
N SER A 93 35.74 -10.22 11.84
CA SER A 93 36.20 -8.83 11.98
C SER A 93 37.49 -8.70 12.80
N SER A 94 37.77 -9.65 13.69
CA SER A 94 38.97 -9.67 14.52
C SER A 94 40.22 -10.21 13.81
N VAL A 95 40.08 -10.83 12.63
CA VAL A 95 41.21 -11.45 11.88
C VAL A 95 41.69 -10.59 10.71
N ILE A 96 41.02 -9.46 10.45
CA ILE A 96 41.40 -8.50 9.41
C ILE A 96 42.10 -7.33 10.10
N ASP A 97 43.42 -7.42 10.21
CA ASP A 97 44.36 -6.33 10.51
C ASP A 97 45.34 -6.23 9.34
#